data_AF-A0A7K5MTP6-F1
#
_entry.id   AF-A0A7K5MTP6-F1
#
_cell.length_a   1.000
_cell.length_b   1.000
_cell.length_c   1.000
_cell.angle_alpha   90.00
_cell.angle_beta   90.00
_cell.angle_gamma   90.00
#
_symmetry.space_group_name_H-M   'P 1'
#
loop_
_entity.id
_entity.type
_entity.pdbx_description
1 polymer ?
#
loop_
_entity_poly.entity_id
_entity_poly.type
_entity_poly.pdbx_seq_one_letter_code
_entity_poly.pdbx_strand_id
1 'polypeptide(L)'
;YHPAPLSEQSPPDTFVVEVRALYKLPVDYSITSGDEKGYFIIHPSNGVVRTSKNLKLEDFPVNFKVRATDSSNAAIFNEVEVKVEVIDENNFPPVFPSSLLEERLPEHSPATQIVQLKAQDNDTGRNGFLTYGILSGQGLKFRINETTGILYSTAPFDYEEEPTEYQVVVYAEDDGIPEKKRGYCTVVIKITD
;
A
#
# COMPACT_ATOMS: atom_id res chain seq x y z
N TYR A 1 -23.50 -5.15 7.66
CA TYR A 1 -22.50 -4.15 8.08
C TYR A 1 -21.24 -4.36 7.25
N HIS A 2 -20.58 -3.27 6.86
CA HIS A 2 -19.33 -3.29 6.09
C HIS A 2 -18.30 -2.43 6.86
N PRO A 3 -17.52 -3.03 7.77
CA PRO A 3 -16.40 -2.33 8.40
C PRO A 3 -15.38 -1.85 7.38
N ALA A 4 -14.48 -0.96 7.82
CA ALA A 4 -13.28 -0.68 7.05
C ALA A 4 -12.44 -1.96 6.89
N PRO A 5 -11.70 -2.13 5.79
CA PRO A 5 -10.80 -3.27 5.62
C PRO A 5 -9.78 -3.34 6.75
N LEU A 6 -9.46 -4.55 7.19
CA LEU A 6 -8.42 -4.81 8.18
C LEU A 6 -7.13 -5.19 7.46
N SER A 7 -5.99 -4.75 7.99
CA SER A 7 -4.69 -5.28 7.57
C SER A 7 -4.53 -6.73 8.03
N GLU A 8 -3.90 -7.59 7.23
CA GLU A 8 -3.55 -8.95 7.67
C GLU A 8 -2.61 -8.98 8.89
N GLN A 9 -1.86 -7.90 9.11
CA GLN A 9 -0.97 -7.72 10.26
C GLN A 9 -1.67 -7.12 11.48
N SER A 10 -2.99 -6.85 11.39
CA SER A 10 -3.78 -6.37 12.51
C SER A 10 -3.56 -7.28 13.73
N PRO A 11 -3.03 -6.77 14.85
CA PRO A 11 -2.78 -7.59 16.02
C PRO A 11 -4.10 -8.08 16.64
N PRO A 12 -4.06 -9.06 17.55
CA PRO A 12 -5.23 -9.39 18.36
C PRO A 12 -5.73 -8.15 19.12
N ASP A 13 -7.03 -8.12 19.43
CA ASP A 13 -7.73 -6.99 20.05
C ASP A 13 -7.91 -5.75 19.14
N THR A 14 -7.61 -5.86 17.84
CA THR A 14 -7.90 -4.80 16.86
C THR A 14 -9.41 -4.63 16.71
N PHE A 15 -9.89 -3.38 16.81
CA PHE A 15 -11.29 -3.03 16.59
C PHE A 15 -11.71 -3.31 15.15
N VAL A 16 -12.85 -3.98 14.97
CA VAL A 16 -13.42 -4.29 13.65
C VAL A 16 -14.66 -3.44 13.39
N VAL A 17 -15.65 -3.55 14.26
CA VAL A 17 -16.94 -2.85 14.13
C VAL A 17 -17.67 -2.83 15.46
N GLU A 18 -18.55 -1.87 15.65
CA GLU A 18 -19.57 -1.90 16.71
C GLU A 18 -20.93 -2.22 16.10
N VAL A 19 -21.55 -3.33 16.51
CA VAL A 19 -22.93 -3.67 16.15
C VAL A 19 -23.87 -3.16 17.23
N ARG A 20 -24.87 -2.37 16.84
CA ARG A 20 -25.79 -1.74 17.79
C ARG A 20 -27.23 -2.05 17.47
N ALA A 21 -27.94 -2.66 18.44
CA ALA A 21 -29.38 -2.80 18.40
C ALA A 21 -30.06 -1.52 18.92
N LEU A 22 -31.04 -1.01 18.17
CA LEU A 22 -31.91 0.07 18.63
C LEU A 22 -33.08 -0.52 19.42
N TYR A 23 -32.81 -0.94 20.67
CA TYR A 23 -33.76 -1.59 21.55
C TYR A 23 -33.79 -0.95 22.94
N LYS A 24 -34.95 -0.97 23.61
CA LYS A 24 -35.14 -0.27 24.89
C LYS A 24 -34.69 -1.08 26.12
N LEU A 25 -34.57 -2.40 25.98
CA LEU A 25 -34.14 -3.31 27.04
C LEU A 25 -32.68 -3.72 26.83
N PRO A 26 -32.00 -4.25 27.87
CA PRO A 26 -30.67 -4.84 27.71
C PRO A 26 -30.64 -5.93 26.63
N VAL A 27 -29.53 -5.95 25.88
CA VAL A 27 -29.32 -6.87 24.76
C VAL A 27 -27.96 -7.56 24.93
N ASP A 28 -27.96 -8.88 24.72
CA ASP A 28 -26.75 -9.68 24.63
C ASP A 28 -26.37 -9.93 23.17
N TYR A 29 -25.11 -9.65 22.85
CA TYR A 29 -24.52 -9.81 21.53
C TYR A 29 -23.69 -11.09 21.43
N SER A 30 -23.81 -11.81 20.31
CA SER A 30 -23.03 -13.04 20.04
C SER A 30 -22.75 -13.21 18.55
N ILE A 31 -21.65 -13.87 18.20
CA ILE A 31 -21.40 -14.36 16.84
C ILE A 31 -22.03 -15.74 16.72
N THR A 32 -22.89 -15.96 15.73
CA THR A 32 -23.67 -17.20 15.60
C THR A 32 -23.22 -18.14 14.49
N SER A 33 -22.52 -17.64 13.47
CA SER A 33 -22.00 -18.44 12.34
C SER A 33 -21.03 -17.63 11.47
N GLY A 34 -20.26 -18.31 10.61
CA GLY A 34 -19.40 -17.70 9.59
C GLY A 34 -17.99 -17.30 10.05
N ASP A 35 -17.66 -17.53 11.33
CA ASP A 35 -16.31 -17.38 11.87
C ASP A 35 -15.85 -18.70 12.51
N GLU A 36 -15.87 -19.78 11.74
CA GLU A 36 -15.54 -21.14 12.23
C GLU A 36 -14.09 -21.26 12.69
N LYS A 37 -13.21 -20.41 12.15
CA LYS A 37 -11.80 -20.33 12.55
C LYS A 37 -11.61 -19.49 13.81
N GLY A 38 -12.64 -18.75 14.26
CA GLY A 38 -12.60 -17.94 15.47
C GLY A 38 -11.60 -16.79 15.36
N TYR A 39 -11.61 -16.04 14.26
CA TYR A 39 -10.84 -14.81 14.05
C TYR A 39 -11.39 -13.62 14.82
N PHE A 40 -12.66 -13.66 15.20
CA PHE A 40 -13.37 -12.53 15.80
C PHE A 40 -14.01 -12.91 17.13
N ILE A 41 -14.04 -11.92 18.03
CA ILE A 41 -14.77 -11.98 19.29
C ILE A 41 -15.68 -10.76 19.38
N ILE A 42 -16.83 -10.93 20.01
CA ILE A 42 -17.77 -9.84 20.27
C ILE A 42 -17.97 -9.67 21.77
N HIS A 43 -17.93 -8.42 22.22
CA HIS A 43 -18.20 -8.11 23.61
C HIS A 43 -19.72 -8.14 23.86
N PRO A 44 -20.20 -8.95 24.81
CA PRO A 44 -21.61 -9.35 24.88
C PRO A 44 -22.56 -8.21 25.26
N SER A 45 -22.11 -7.16 25.96
CA SER A 45 -23.01 -6.09 26.41
C SER A 45 -22.94 -4.79 25.58
N ASN A 46 -21.96 -4.66 24.69
CA ASN A 46 -21.79 -3.42 23.90
C ASN A 46 -21.63 -3.67 22.39
N GLY A 47 -21.59 -4.93 21.94
CA GLY A 47 -21.59 -5.27 20.53
C GLY A 47 -20.30 -4.90 19.78
N VAL A 48 -19.23 -4.54 20.49
CA VAL A 48 -17.93 -4.28 19.88
C VAL A 48 -17.28 -5.60 19.46
N VAL A 49 -16.96 -5.71 18.18
CA VAL A 49 -16.22 -6.83 17.59
C VAL A 49 -14.74 -6.48 17.49
N ARG A 50 -13.89 -7.42 17.89
CA ARG A 50 -12.43 -7.32 17.79
C ARG A 50 -11.82 -8.59 17.18
N THR A 51 -10.61 -8.47 16.64
CA THR A 51 -9.80 -9.64 16.27
C THR A 51 -9.43 -10.42 17.53
N SER A 52 -9.48 -11.75 17.47
CA SER A 52 -9.11 -12.63 18.58
C SER A 52 -7.66 -13.13 18.47
N LYS A 53 -7.13 -13.13 17.24
CA LYS A 53 -5.83 -13.66 16.84
C LYS A 53 -5.38 -13.00 15.54
N ASN A 54 -4.12 -13.23 15.16
CA ASN A 54 -3.57 -12.75 13.89
C ASN A 54 -4.39 -13.28 12.71
N LEU A 55 -4.66 -12.41 11.74
CA LEU A 55 -5.38 -12.75 10.53
C LEU A 55 -4.44 -13.45 9.55
N LYS A 56 -5.02 -14.21 8.63
CA LYS A 56 -4.30 -14.91 7.57
C LYS A 56 -4.99 -14.64 6.27
N LEU A 57 -4.36 -13.91 5.36
CA LEU A 57 -4.99 -13.44 4.13
C LEU A 57 -5.66 -14.57 3.33
N GLU A 58 -5.04 -15.76 3.30
CA GLU A 58 -5.56 -16.93 2.58
C GLU A 58 -6.91 -17.47 3.10
N ASP A 59 -7.30 -17.08 4.31
CA ASP A 59 -8.53 -17.51 4.94
C ASP A 59 -9.72 -16.58 4.67
N PHE A 60 -9.50 -15.44 4.00
CA PHE A 60 -10.51 -14.43 3.69
C PHE A 60 -11.04 -14.55 2.25
N PRO A 61 -12.30 -14.11 1.99
CA PRO A 61 -13.19 -13.34 2.85
C PRO A 61 -13.86 -14.16 3.97
N VAL A 62 -13.99 -13.56 5.16
CA VAL A 62 -14.75 -14.12 6.30
C VAL A 62 -15.95 -13.21 6.57
N ASN A 63 -17.15 -13.76 6.35
CA ASN A 63 -18.40 -13.07 6.63
C ASN A 63 -19.12 -13.82 7.75
N PHE A 64 -19.43 -13.14 8.84
CA PHE A 64 -20.06 -13.76 10.02
C PHE A 64 -21.35 -13.07 10.42
N LYS A 65 -22.22 -13.82 11.11
CA LYS A 65 -23.48 -13.29 11.64
C LYS A 65 -23.35 -12.91 13.10
N VAL A 66 -23.78 -11.69 13.41
CA VAL A 66 -23.95 -11.20 14.78
C VAL A 66 -25.42 -11.22 15.13
N ARG A 67 -25.75 -11.81 16.28
CA ARG A 67 -27.08 -11.80 16.89
C ARG A 67 -27.12 -10.84 18.06
N ALA A 68 -28.16 -10.01 18.11
CA ALA A 68 -28.56 -9.22 19.27
C ALA A 68 -29.84 -9.84 19.85
N THR A 69 -29.78 -10.29 21.10
CA THR A 69 -30.88 -11.00 21.79
C THR A 69 -31.33 -10.21 23.01
N ASP A 70 -32.63 -10.08 23.24
CA ASP A 70 -33.15 -9.53 24.50
C ASP A 70 -32.65 -10.38 25.68
N SER A 71 -31.96 -9.76 26.64
CA SER A 71 -31.36 -10.45 27.79
C SER A 71 -32.38 -11.15 28.70
N SER A 72 -33.65 -10.74 28.65
CA SER A 72 -34.75 -11.32 29.42
C SER A 72 -35.56 -12.36 28.64
N ASN A 73 -35.43 -12.42 27.31
CA ASN A 73 -36.19 -13.33 26.47
C ASN A 73 -35.43 -13.72 25.19
N ALA A 74 -34.84 -14.91 25.21
CA ALA A 74 -34.07 -15.46 24.09
C ALA A 74 -34.86 -15.64 22.77
N ALA A 75 -36.20 -15.60 22.81
CA ALA A 75 -37.03 -15.67 21.61
C ALA A 75 -37.07 -14.35 20.83
N ILE A 76 -36.68 -13.23 21.45
CA ILE A 76 -36.64 -11.91 20.82
C ILE A 76 -35.20 -11.63 20.42
N PHE A 77 -34.91 -11.78 19.13
CA PHE A 77 -33.58 -11.49 18.60
C PHE A 77 -33.66 -10.95 17.17
N ASN A 78 -32.58 -10.28 16.75
CA ASN A 78 -32.31 -9.98 15.34
C ASN A 78 -30.87 -10.37 15.01
N GLU A 79 -30.62 -10.69 13.75
CA GLU A 79 -29.29 -11.00 13.23
C GLU A 79 -28.91 -10.06 12.10
N VAL A 80 -27.60 -9.81 11.99
CA VAL A 80 -27.03 -9.08 10.88
C VAL A 80 -25.72 -9.72 10.44
N GLU A 81 -25.47 -9.70 9.14
CA GLU A 81 -24.19 -10.13 8.58
C GLU A 81 -23.16 -9.00 8.62
N VAL A 82 -21.95 -9.33 9.06
CA VAL A 82 -20.76 -8.48 9.02
C VAL A 82 -19.83 -9.07 7.97
N LYS A 83 -19.46 -8.25 6.98
CA LYS A 83 -18.56 -8.67 5.90
C LYS A 83 -17.18 -8.08 6.11
N VAL A 84 -16.20 -8.92 6.45
CA VAL A 84 -14.83 -8.46 6.72
C VAL A 84 -13.96 -8.69 5.50
N GLU A 85 -13.33 -7.61 5.06
CA GLU A 85 -12.26 -7.62 4.08
C GLU A 85 -10.92 -7.52 4.81
N VAL A 86 -9.98 -8.40 4.46
CA VAL A 86 -8.60 -8.32 4.91
C VAL A 86 -7.73 -8.00 3.71
N ILE A 87 -6.88 -7.00 3.87
CA ILE A 87 -5.95 -6.55 2.85
C ILE A 87 -4.53 -7.00 3.20
N ASP A 88 -3.78 -7.36 2.16
CA ASP A 88 -2.34 -7.55 2.20
C ASP A 88 -1.66 -6.22 2.59
N GLU A 89 -0.67 -6.27 3.47
CA GLU A 89 0.10 -5.07 3.86
C GLU A 89 1.36 -4.91 3.01
N ASN A 90 1.58 -3.67 2.58
CA ASN A 90 2.83 -3.28 1.95
C ASN A 90 3.96 -3.23 2.98
N ASN A 91 4.95 -4.12 2.88
CA ASN A 91 5.97 -4.36 3.89
C ASN A 91 7.35 -3.85 3.50
N PHE A 92 7.69 -3.96 2.23
CA PHE A 92 8.99 -3.67 1.69
C PHE A 92 8.90 -2.44 0.80
N PRO A 93 9.78 -1.43 0.98
CA PRO A 93 9.88 -0.36 0.01
C PRO A 93 10.59 -0.84 -1.25
N PRO A 94 10.37 -0.18 -2.40
CA PRO A 94 11.18 -0.40 -3.59
C PRO A 94 12.66 -0.11 -3.29
N VAL A 95 13.59 -0.95 -3.76
CA VAL A 95 15.03 -0.81 -3.54
C VAL A 95 15.77 -0.78 -4.87
N PHE A 96 16.60 0.25 -5.08
CA PHE A 96 17.55 0.28 -6.19
C PHE A 96 18.85 -0.46 -5.82
N PRO A 97 19.48 -1.19 -6.75
CA PRO A 97 20.77 -1.86 -6.51
C PRO A 97 21.90 -0.92 -6.09
N SER A 98 21.83 0.36 -6.49
CA SER A 98 22.71 1.43 -6.05
C SER A 98 21.89 2.67 -5.74
N SER A 99 22.28 3.43 -4.71
CA SER A 99 21.69 4.72 -4.38
C SER A 99 22.25 5.87 -5.23
N LEU A 100 23.37 5.64 -5.92
CA LEU A 100 24.05 6.61 -6.77
C LEU A 100 24.54 5.93 -8.06
N LEU A 101 24.26 6.55 -9.20
CA LEU A 101 24.80 6.17 -10.51
C LEU A 101 25.47 7.39 -11.13
N GLU A 102 26.56 7.16 -11.86
CA GLU A 102 27.24 8.19 -12.64
C GLU A 102 27.19 7.81 -14.11
N GLU A 103 26.65 8.71 -14.93
CA GLU A 103 26.55 8.56 -16.38
C GLU A 103 27.28 9.71 -17.07
N ARG A 104 27.78 9.46 -18.28
CA ARG A 104 28.43 10.47 -19.11
C ARG A 104 27.65 10.64 -20.40
N LEU A 105 27.42 11.89 -20.79
CA LEU A 105 26.71 12.21 -22.02
C LEU A 105 27.51 13.22 -22.82
N PRO A 106 27.87 12.92 -24.09
CA PRO A 106 28.48 13.92 -24.96
C PRO A 106 27.54 15.10 -25.16
N GLU A 107 28.10 16.30 -25.21
CA GLU A 107 27.34 17.48 -25.62
C GLU A 107 26.80 17.31 -27.04
N HIS A 108 25.83 18.16 -27.40
CA HIS A 108 25.14 18.11 -28.69
C HIS A 108 24.43 16.78 -29.00
N SER A 109 24.46 15.80 -28.09
CA SER A 109 23.72 14.55 -28.22
C SER A 109 22.24 14.86 -28.39
N PRO A 110 21.57 14.31 -29.41
CA PRO A 110 20.12 14.44 -29.51
C PRO A 110 19.43 13.81 -28.29
N ALA A 111 18.13 14.04 -28.14
CA ALA A 111 17.32 13.38 -27.13
C ALA A 111 17.56 11.85 -27.18
N THR A 112 18.14 11.31 -26.12
CA THR A 112 18.65 9.93 -26.09
C THR A 112 18.41 9.27 -24.74
N GLN A 113 18.51 7.95 -24.72
CA GLN A 113 18.48 7.16 -23.50
C GLN A 113 19.79 7.36 -22.73
N ILE A 114 19.67 7.61 -21.42
CA ILE A 114 20.82 7.75 -20.51
C ILE A 114 21.05 6.40 -19.83
N VAL A 115 20.10 5.95 -19.00
CA VAL A 115 20.22 4.73 -18.20
C VAL A 115 18.84 4.13 -17.93
N GLN A 116 18.77 2.80 -17.80
CA GLN A 116 17.57 2.14 -17.28
C GLN A 116 17.73 1.85 -15.79
N LEU A 117 16.90 2.49 -14.98
CA LEU A 117 16.83 2.28 -13.55
C LEU A 117 15.95 1.05 -13.26
N LYS A 118 16.42 0.17 -12.38
CA LYS A 118 15.73 -1.09 -12.05
C LYS A 118 15.63 -1.24 -10.54
N ALA A 119 14.58 -0.68 -9.95
CA ALA A 119 14.24 -0.97 -8.56
C ALA A 119 13.59 -2.36 -8.47
N GLN A 120 13.67 -2.96 -7.29
CA GLN A 120 13.02 -4.22 -6.95
C GLN A 120 12.22 -4.04 -5.67
N ASP A 121 11.04 -4.65 -5.64
CA ASP A 121 10.21 -4.74 -4.45
C ASP A 121 10.02 -6.22 -4.12
N ASN A 122 10.07 -6.54 -2.83
CA ASN A 122 9.92 -7.91 -2.36
C ASN A 122 8.47 -8.27 -2.03
N ASP A 123 7.54 -7.31 -2.11
CA ASP A 123 6.12 -7.59 -2.01
C ASP A 123 5.55 -8.16 -3.32
N THR A 124 4.37 -8.78 -3.22
CA THR A 124 3.70 -9.40 -4.37
C THR A 124 2.54 -8.57 -4.87
N GLY A 125 2.11 -8.82 -6.12
CA GLY A 125 0.95 -8.15 -6.70
C GLY A 125 1.10 -6.62 -6.73
N ARG A 126 0.08 -5.92 -6.23
CA ARG A 126 0.03 -4.45 -6.23
C ARG A 126 1.07 -3.82 -5.31
N ASN A 127 1.36 -4.45 -4.17
CA ASN A 127 2.35 -3.97 -3.20
C ASN A 127 3.78 -3.99 -3.76
N GLY A 128 4.07 -4.84 -4.75
CA GLY A 128 5.35 -4.85 -5.48
C GLY A 128 5.31 -4.22 -6.87
N PHE A 129 4.19 -3.62 -7.29
CA PHE A 129 4.03 -3.06 -8.63
C PHE A 129 4.63 -1.67 -8.72
N LEU A 130 5.73 -1.53 -9.47
CA LEU A 130 6.53 -0.30 -9.48
C LEU A 130 6.17 0.67 -10.60
N THR A 131 6.13 1.95 -10.24
CA THR A 131 6.17 3.09 -11.16
C THR A 131 7.35 3.99 -10.84
N TYR A 132 7.86 4.71 -11.85
CA TYR A 132 9.06 5.53 -11.75
C TYR A 132 8.75 7.01 -11.98
N GLY A 133 9.46 7.88 -11.27
CA GLY A 133 9.33 9.32 -11.42
C GLY A 133 10.63 10.07 -11.14
N ILE A 134 10.67 11.33 -11.54
CA ILE A 134 11.76 12.25 -11.19
C ILE A 134 11.27 13.11 -10.02
N LEU A 135 11.97 13.04 -8.89
CA LEU A 135 11.71 13.90 -7.74
C LEU A 135 12.39 15.27 -7.88
N SER A 136 13.65 15.27 -8.37
CA SER A 136 14.46 16.47 -8.54
C SER A 136 15.23 16.42 -9.84
N GLY A 137 15.37 17.57 -10.51
CA GLY A 137 15.93 17.69 -11.86
C GLY A 137 14.88 17.61 -12.98
N GLN A 138 13.59 17.55 -12.63
CA GLN A 138 12.52 17.61 -13.62
C GLN A 138 12.50 18.98 -14.32
N GLY A 139 12.39 18.98 -15.64
CA GLY A 139 12.47 20.20 -16.46
C GLY A 139 13.89 20.61 -16.87
N LEU A 140 14.93 19.97 -16.33
CA LEU A 140 16.33 20.18 -16.74
C LEU A 140 16.71 19.33 -17.97
N LYS A 141 15.82 19.25 -18.95
CA LYS A 141 15.96 18.37 -20.13
C LYS A 141 15.99 16.87 -19.82
N PHE A 142 15.39 16.43 -18.71
CA PHE A 142 15.27 15.02 -18.35
C PHE A 142 13.81 14.57 -18.24
N ARG A 143 13.55 13.35 -18.69
CA ARG A 143 12.29 12.63 -18.47
C ARG A 143 12.54 11.18 -18.17
N ILE A 144 11.68 10.56 -17.37
CA ILE A 144 11.71 9.13 -17.11
C ILE A 144 10.46 8.48 -17.67
N ASN A 145 10.59 7.28 -18.23
CA ASN A 145 9.44 6.47 -18.57
C ASN A 145 8.91 5.78 -17.31
N GLU A 146 7.67 6.09 -16.95
CA GLU A 146 7.05 5.70 -15.67
C GLU A 146 6.96 4.18 -15.46
N THR A 147 6.95 3.37 -16.53
CA THR A 147 6.80 1.91 -16.42
C THR A 147 8.13 1.16 -16.57
N THR A 148 9.01 1.67 -17.44
CA THR A 148 10.27 0.96 -17.77
C THR A 148 11.47 1.43 -16.95
N GLY A 149 11.36 2.56 -16.26
CA GLY A 149 12.45 3.17 -15.49
C GLY A 149 13.57 3.77 -16.37
N ILE A 150 13.35 3.91 -17.68
CA ILE A 150 14.35 4.47 -18.58
C ILE A 150 14.38 5.99 -18.45
N LEU A 151 15.53 6.54 -18.05
CA LEU A 151 15.82 7.96 -18.01
C LEU A 151 16.35 8.42 -19.38
N TYR A 152 15.78 9.51 -19.90
CA TYR A 152 16.13 10.11 -21.19
C TYR A 152 16.53 11.57 -21.03
N SER A 153 17.47 12.02 -21.87
CA SER A 153 17.58 13.44 -22.21
C SER A 153 16.47 13.83 -23.20
N THR A 154 16.02 15.07 -23.15
CA THR A 154 14.95 15.58 -24.03
C THR A 154 15.45 16.62 -25.04
N ALA A 155 16.68 17.11 -24.87
CA ALA A 155 17.33 18.04 -25.76
C ALA A 155 18.85 17.92 -25.64
N PRO A 156 19.62 18.41 -26.63
CA PRO A 156 21.06 18.50 -26.55
C PRO A 156 21.54 19.42 -25.44
N PHE A 157 22.77 19.19 -24.99
CA PHE A 157 23.49 20.02 -24.02
C PHE A 157 24.53 20.86 -24.77
N ASP A 158 24.89 21.97 -24.15
CA ASP A 158 25.93 22.90 -24.60
C ASP A 158 26.95 22.99 -23.46
N TYR A 159 28.13 22.44 -23.66
CA TYR A 159 29.13 22.32 -22.61
C TYR A 159 29.67 23.68 -22.15
N GLU A 160 29.71 24.67 -23.05
CA GLU A 160 30.19 26.02 -22.75
C GLU A 160 29.14 26.90 -22.05
N GLU A 161 27.85 26.73 -22.36
CA GLU A 161 26.77 27.59 -21.86
C GLU A 161 25.95 26.98 -20.70
N GLU A 162 25.99 25.66 -20.51
CA GLU A 162 25.17 24.94 -19.52
C GLU A 162 26.02 24.24 -18.42
N PRO A 163 25.39 23.79 -17.31
CA PRO A 163 26.09 22.99 -16.31
C PRO A 163 26.72 21.72 -16.90
N THR A 164 27.97 21.45 -16.53
CA THR A 164 28.67 20.22 -16.94
C THR A 164 28.34 19.02 -16.05
N GLU A 165 27.59 19.23 -14.97
CA GLU A 165 27.08 18.16 -14.09
C GLU A 165 25.62 18.44 -13.70
N TYR A 166 24.78 17.41 -13.82
CA TYR A 166 23.40 17.40 -13.35
C TYR A 166 23.19 16.29 -12.34
N GLN A 167 22.41 16.57 -11.30
CA GLN A 167 21.96 15.56 -10.34
C GLN A 167 20.46 15.38 -10.49
N VAL A 168 20.06 14.19 -10.95
CA VAL A 168 18.65 13.81 -11.13
C VAL A 168 18.29 12.81 -10.04
N VAL A 169 17.39 13.20 -9.14
CA VAL A 169 16.88 12.28 -8.11
C VAL A 169 15.65 11.61 -8.67
N VAL A 170 15.73 10.29 -8.88
CA VAL A 170 14.63 9.46 -9.31
C VAL A 170 14.04 8.70 -8.12
N TYR A 171 12.76 8.34 -8.23
CA TYR A 171 12.12 7.44 -7.31
C TYR A 171 11.45 6.28 -8.05
N ALA A 172 11.37 5.14 -7.36
CA ALA A 172 10.42 4.08 -7.67
C ALA A 172 9.37 4.07 -6.55
N GLU A 173 8.10 4.05 -6.90
CA GLU A 173 6.97 3.97 -5.97
C GLU A 173 6.17 2.70 -6.28
N ASP A 174 5.86 1.93 -5.25
CA ASP A 174 4.89 0.83 -5.36
C ASP A 174 3.44 1.35 -5.44
N ASP A 175 2.47 0.45 -5.54
CA ASP A 175 1.06 0.81 -5.46
C ASP A 175 0.38 0.25 -4.20
N GLY A 176 1.17 0.05 -3.13
CA GLY A 176 0.77 -0.68 -1.96
C GLY A 176 -0.24 0.00 -1.03
N ILE A 177 -0.86 -0.81 -0.18
CA ILE A 177 -1.88 -0.42 0.81
C ILE A 177 -1.39 -0.88 2.20
N PRO A 178 -1.64 -0.14 3.30
CA PRO A 178 -2.36 1.15 3.41
C PRO A 178 -1.59 2.34 2.84
N GLU A 179 -0.27 2.23 2.74
CA GLU A 179 0.60 3.27 2.26
C GLU A 179 1.45 2.77 1.10
N LYS A 180 1.69 3.68 0.16
CA LYS A 180 2.70 3.48 -0.87
C LYS A 180 4.08 3.75 -0.30
N LYS A 181 5.07 2.96 -0.68
CA LYS A 181 6.46 3.20 -0.30
C LYS A 181 7.29 3.61 -1.50
N ARG A 182 8.41 4.27 -1.23
CA ARG A 182 9.33 4.79 -2.25
C ARG A 182 10.77 4.39 -1.97
N GLY A 183 11.44 3.96 -3.02
CA GLY A 183 12.90 3.93 -3.12
C GLY A 183 13.42 5.12 -3.91
N TYR A 184 14.68 5.50 -3.67
CA TYR A 184 15.32 6.62 -4.37
C TYR A 184 16.70 6.23 -4.91
N CYS A 185 17.06 6.84 -6.03
CA CYS A 185 18.40 6.77 -6.60
C CYS A 185 18.77 8.15 -7.18
N THR A 186 20.01 8.57 -6.99
CA THR A 186 20.54 9.78 -7.63
C THR A 186 21.34 9.37 -8.86
N VAL A 187 21.04 9.96 -10.01
CA VAL A 187 21.82 9.83 -11.24
C VAL A 187 22.59 11.13 -11.45
N VAL A 188 23.92 11.05 -11.36
CA VAL A 188 24.85 12.13 -11.68
C VAL A 188 25.19 12.03 -13.15
N ILE A 189 24.82 13.03 -13.93
CA ILE A 189 25.04 13.06 -15.38
C ILE A 189 26.10 14.10 -15.65
N LYS A 190 27.25 13.66 -16.16
CA LYS A 190 28.37 14.52 -16.52
C LYS A 190 28.38 14.74 -18.01
N ILE A 191 28.33 16.01 -18.42
CA ILE A 191 28.45 16.38 -19.83
C ILE A 191 29.93 16.38 -20.22
N THR A 192 30.23 15.85 -21.40
CA THR A 192 31.57 15.84 -21.97
C THR A 192 31.57 16.57 -23.31
N ASP A 193 32.62 17.34 -23.57
CA ASP A 193 33.02 17.87 -24.88
C ASP A 193 33.18 16.71 -25.90
#